data_AF-A0A7Y7NY63-F1
#
_entry.id   AF-A0A7Y7NY63-F1
#
_cell.length_a   1.000
_cell.length_b   1.000
_cell.length_c   1.000
_cell.angle_alpha   90.00
_cell.angle_beta   90.00
_cell.angle_gamma   90.00
#
_symmetry.space_group_name_H-M   'P 1'
#
loop_
_entity.id
_entity.type
_entity.pdbx_description
1 polymer ?
#
loop_
_entity_poly.entity_id
_entity_poly.type
_entity_poly.pdbx_seq_one_letter_code
_entity_poly.pdbx_strand_id
1 'polypeptide(L)'
;MRKLKIRIFLTFAILIGLSSCKNSTKNSSTEPNKNLVTERIQYEVSIKTPDPDYDWWVQNIEGSKRESFVKKILDATFEGKVKAYDDFGKLLSPKEVKETGGKNDTIVTKKQSPPFGDSVIVVNNQLDIQKIYKLSFIEEWSMDPSTLKFEKRILGFAPLTEKREENGDIRGFRPLFWVYFDDKYPLK
;
A
#
# COMPACT_ATOMS: atom_id res chain seq x y z
N MET A 1 -29.50 -61.56 68.39
CA MET A 1 -30.26 -61.35 67.14
C MET A 1 -29.55 -60.29 66.29
N ARG A 2 -29.53 -60.48 64.96
CA ARG A 2 -28.96 -59.65 63.87
C ARG A 2 -27.42 -59.76 63.72
N LYS A 3 -26.85 -60.57 62.81
CA LYS A 3 -26.72 -60.43 61.32
C LYS A 3 -26.03 -59.08 60.98
N LEU A 4 -24.99 -58.93 60.16
CA LEU A 4 -24.42 -59.70 59.05
C LEU A 4 -23.17 -58.91 58.52
N LYS A 5 -22.11 -59.62 58.11
CA LYS A 5 -21.20 -59.45 56.93
C LYS A 5 -21.21 -58.10 56.14
N ILE A 6 -20.18 -57.59 55.46
CA ILE A 6 -18.85 -58.04 55.02
C ILE A 6 -18.07 -56.80 54.48
N ARG A 7 -16.74 -56.91 54.48
CA ARG A 7 -15.69 -56.05 53.89
C ARG A 7 -15.93 -55.57 52.44
N ILE A 8 -15.32 -54.43 52.06
CA ILE A 8 -14.34 -54.29 50.96
C ILE A 8 -13.74 -52.87 50.99
N PHE A 9 -12.42 -52.82 50.81
CA PHE A 9 -11.55 -51.64 50.77
C PHE A 9 -11.60 -51.01 49.37
N LEU A 10 -11.72 -49.68 49.24
CA LEU A 10 -11.45 -48.97 47.98
C LEU A 10 -10.77 -47.63 48.27
N THR A 11 -9.48 -47.55 47.92
CA THR A 11 -8.68 -46.33 47.80
C THR A 11 -8.78 -45.79 46.38
N PHE A 12 -9.15 -44.51 46.20
CA PHE A 12 -8.82 -43.63 45.05
C PHE A 12 -9.65 -42.34 45.21
N ALA A 13 -9.28 -41.13 44.79
CA ALA A 13 -8.03 -40.47 44.49
C ALA A 13 -8.37 -38.97 44.38
N ILE A 14 -7.34 -38.17 44.47
CA ILE A 14 -7.28 -36.70 44.51
C ILE A 14 -8.03 -36.06 43.32
N LEU A 15 -8.90 -35.09 43.62
CA LEU A 15 -9.50 -34.17 42.65
C LEU A 15 -8.47 -33.07 42.30
N ILE A 16 -7.85 -33.14 41.13
CA ILE A 16 -7.16 -32.00 40.52
C ILE A 16 -8.03 -31.51 39.37
N GLY A 17 -8.67 -30.37 39.58
CA GLY A 17 -9.31 -29.61 38.51
C GLY A 17 -8.25 -29.02 37.60
N LEU A 18 -8.24 -29.45 36.33
CA LEU A 18 -7.48 -28.77 35.29
C LEU A 18 -8.33 -27.67 34.68
N SER A 19 -7.85 -26.44 34.86
CA SER A 19 -8.31 -25.23 34.18
C SER A 19 -8.30 -25.40 32.67
N SER A 20 -9.46 -25.24 32.05
CA SER A 20 -9.64 -25.18 30.60
C SER A 20 -9.25 -23.78 30.10
N CYS A 21 -8.02 -23.62 29.60
CA CYS A 21 -7.63 -22.43 28.85
C CYS A 21 -8.38 -22.37 27.52
N LYS A 22 -9.15 -21.30 27.32
CA LYS A 22 -9.67 -20.84 26.03
C LYS A 22 -8.50 -20.62 25.06
N ASN A 23 -8.37 -21.46 24.03
CA ASN A 23 -7.61 -21.10 22.85
C ASN A 23 -8.56 -20.59 21.78
N SER A 24 -8.33 -19.33 21.40
CA SER A 24 -8.99 -18.61 20.33
C SER A 24 -8.84 -19.39 19.03
N THR A 25 -9.97 -19.75 18.43
CA THR A 25 -10.05 -20.36 17.11
C THR A 25 -9.49 -19.38 16.10
N LYS A 26 -8.22 -19.56 15.71
CA LYS A 26 -7.73 -19.03 14.43
C LYS A 26 -8.48 -19.78 13.34
N ASN A 27 -9.51 -19.15 12.78
CA ASN A 27 -10.07 -19.57 11.50
C ASN A 27 -9.05 -19.24 10.40
N SER A 28 -7.95 -20.01 10.34
CA SER A 28 -7.23 -20.22 9.09
C SER A 28 -8.03 -21.25 8.34
N SER A 29 -8.74 -20.82 7.30
CA SER A 29 -9.12 -21.72 6.22
C SER A 29 -7.87 -22.46 5.78
N THR A 30 -7.83 -23.75 6.07
CA THR A 30 -6.77 -24.69 5.67
C THR A 30 -6.77 -24.83 4.15
N GLU A 31 -6.14 -23.87 3.48
CA GLU A 31 -5.57 -24.08 2.16
C GLU A 31 -4.30 -24.94 2.34
N PRO A 32 -4.10 -25.96 1.50
CA PRO A 32 -2.98 -26.88 1.63
C PRO A 32 -1.65 -26.13 1.43
N ASN A 33 -0.79 -26.14 2.45
CA ASN A 33 0.66 -25.94 2.37
C ASN A 33 1.16 -24.81 1.43
N LYS A 34 0.57 -23.61 1.49
CA LYS A 34 1.13 -22.43 0.80
C LYS A 34 2.41 -22.00 1.50
N ASN A 35 3.53 -22.12 0.79
CA ASN A 35 4.83 -21.70 1.30
C ASN A 35 5.02 -20.21 1.05
N LEU A 36 5.50 -19.51 2.06
CA LEU A 36 5.91 -18.12 1.92
C LEU A 36 7.11 -18.03 0.97
N VAL A 37 7.00 -17.22 -0.07
CA VAL A 37 8.08 -16.98 -1.04
C VAL A 37 8.86 -15.74 -0.63
N THR A 38 8.16 -14.68 -0.25
CA THR A 38 8.79 -13.47 0.31
C THR A 38 7.81 -12.74 1.24
N GLU A 39 8.32 -12.32 2.40
CA GLU A 39 7.62 -11.42 3.33
C GLU A 39 7.42 -10.03 2.76
N ARG A 40 8.30 -9.61 1.84
CA ARG A 40 8.31 -8.26 1.29
C ARG A 40 9.03 -8.21 -0.04
N ILE A 41 8.34 -7.74 -1.06
CA ILE A 41 8.93 -7.32 -2.33
C ILE A 41 8.35 -5.97 -2.73
N GLN A 42 9.18 -5.10 -3.30
CA GLN A 42 8.76 -3.81 -3.81
C GLN A 42 9.07 -3.69 -5.31
N TYR A 43 8.08 -3.26 -6.09
CA TYR A 43 8.24 -3.07 -7.53
C TYR A 43 7.24 -2.06 -8.08
N GLU A 44 7.54 -1.51 -9.27
CA GLU A 44 6.68 -0.57 -9.97
C GLU A 44 5.92 -1.26 -11.11
N VAL A 45 4.68 -0.85 -11.33
CA VAL A 45 3.84 -1.28 -12.46
C VAL A 45 3.33 -0.06 -13.20
N SER A 46 3.56 -0.04 -14.51
CA SER A 46 2.98 0.95 -15.42
C SER A 46 1.46 0.74 -15.51
N ILE A 47 0.70 1.82 -15.30
CA ILE A 47 -0.75 1.85 -15.51
C ILE A 47 -1.13 2.65 -16.76
N LYS A 48 -0.16 3.33 -17.36
CA LYS A 48 -0.26 4.03 -18.64
C LYS A 48 0.91 3.57 -19.48
N THR A 49 0.63 3.01 -20.67
CA THR A 49 1.70 2.42 -21.49
C THR A 49 2.77 3.47 -21.81
N PRO A 50 4.06 3.14 -21.66
CA PRO A 50 5.14 3.98 -22.15
C PRO A 50 5.33 3.85 -23.67
N ASP A 51 4.79 2.78 -24.27
CA ASP A 51 4.99 2.42 -25.67
C ASP A 51 3.62 2.23 -26.35
N PRO A 52 3.27 3.02 -27.38
CA PRO A 52 1.98 2.90 -28.07
C PRO A 52 1.85 1.61 -28.87
N ASP A 53 2.95 0.90 -29.17
CA ASP A 53 2.94 -0.33 -29.96
C ASP A 53 2.57 -1.57 -29.14
N TYR A 54 2.50 -1.43 -27.81
CA TYR A 54 2.04 -2.50 -26.93
C TYR A 54 0.54 -2.72 -27.02
N ASP A 55 0.15 -3.99 -26.88
CA ASP A 55 -1.24 -4.36 -26.69
C ASP A 55 -1.86 -3.54 -25.55
N TRP A 56 -3.14 -3.16 -25.70
CA TRP A 56 -3.80 -2.22 -24.81
C TRP A 56 -3.85 -2.65 -23.33
N TRP A 57 -3.60 -3.93 -23.02
CA TRP A 57 -3.52 -4.48 -21.66
C TRP A 57 -2.10 -4.58 -21.10
N VAL A 58 -1.07 -4.48 -21.94
CA VAL A 58 0.32 -4.56 -21.51
C VAL A 58 0.70 -3.21 -20.91
N GLN A 59 1.09 -3.19 -19.64
CA GLN A 59 1.54 -1.98 -18.95
C GLN A 59 0.52 -0.83 -18.96
N ASN A 60 -0.77 -1.16 -19.07
CA ASN A 60 -1.80 -0.17 -19.28
C ASN A 60 -3.13 -0.57 -18.61
N ILE A 61 -3.80 0.45 -18.09
CA ILE A 61 -5.22 0.43 -17.76
C ILE A 61 -5.90 1.34 -18.76
N GLU A 62 -7.02 0.88 -19.35
CA GLU A 62 -7.86 1.66 -20.26
C GLU A 62 -8.12 3.07 -19.70
N GLY A 63 -8.02 4.10 -20.55
CA GLY A 63 -7.95 5.51 -20.10
C GLY A 63 -9.05 5.93 -19.12
N SER A 64 -10.31 5.67 -19.45
CA SER A 64 -11.46 6.02 -18.60
C SER A 64 -11.44 5.30 -17.24
N LYS A 65 -11.09 4.00 -17.24
CA LYS A 65 -10.95 3.19 -16.03
C LYS A 65 -9.78 3.66 -15.19
N ARG A 66 -8.65 3.98 -15.82
CA ARG A 66 -7.45 4.51 -15.17
C ARG A 66 -7.74 5.83 -14.47
N GLU A 67 -8.37 6.77 -15.17
CA GLU A 67 -8.73 8.08 -14.60
C GLU A 67 -9.66 7.93 -13.40
N SER A 68 -10.71 7.11 -13.54
CA SER A 68 -11.63 6.83 -12.44
C SER A 68 -10.92 6.19 -11.25
N PHE A 69 -10.05 5.21 -11.51
CA PHE A 69 -9.26 4.52 -10.49
C PHE A 69 -8.32 5.47 -9.74
N VAL A 70 -7.51 6.23 -10.47
CA VAL A 70 -6.56 7.18 -9.88
C VAL A 70 -7.31 8.28 -9.12
N LYS A 71 -8.39 8.82 -9.68
CA LYS A 71 -9.21 9.84 -9.02
C LYS A 71 -9.74 9.34 -7.67
N LYS A 72 -10.24 8.10 -7.59
CA LYS A 72 -10.73 7.53 -6.32
C LYS A 72 -9.63 7.43 -5.26
N ILE A 73 -8.40 7.08 -5.65
CA ILE A 73 -7.26 7.04 -4.73
C ILE A 73 -6.96 8.44 -4.20
N LEU A 74 -6.87 9.42 -5.09
CA LEU A 74 -6.56 10.80 -4.74
C LEU A 74 -7.65 11.42 -3.85
N ASP A 75 -8.93 11.27 -4.23
CA ASP A 75 -10.07 11.77 -3.44
C ASP A 75 -10.03 11.19 -2.02
N ALA A 76 -9.80 9.89 -1.87
CA ALA A 76 -9.77 9.23 -0.57
C ALA A 76 -8.66 9.76 0.35
N THR A 77 -7.48 10.08 -0.18
CA THR A 77 -6.38 10.64 0.63
C THR A 77 -6.52 12.15 0.83
N PHE A 78 -7.02 12.88 -0.17
CA PHE A 78 -7.30 14.32 -0.10
C PHE A 78 -8.43 14.69 0.86
N GLU A 79 -9.34 13.77 1.11
CA GLU A 79 -10.41 13.88 2.10
C GLU A 79 -10.01 13.29 3.47
N GLY A 80 -8.82 12.69 3.58
CA GLY A 80 -8.33 12.07 4.81
C GLY A 80 -9.05 10.78 5.20
N LYS A 81 -9.81 10.16 4.28
CA LYS A 81 -10.46 8.85 4.49
C LYS A 81 -9.44 7.72 4.61
N VAL A 82 -8.28 7.89 3.98
CA VAL A 82 -7.16 6.95 4.00
C VAL A 82 -5.91 7.69 4.47
N LYS A 83 -5.16 7.08 5.39
CA LYS A 83 -3.87 7.60 5.86
C LYS A 83 -2.84 7.50 4.74
N ALA A 84 -2.12 8.60 4.52
CA ALA A 84 -1.07 8.70 3.52
C ALA A 84 0.24 9.09 4.21
N TYR A 85 1.35 8.59 3.69
CA TYR A 85 2.68 8.74 4.27
C TYR A 85 3.67 9.23 3.21
N ASP A 86 4.73 9.92 3.64
CA ASP A 86 5.87 10.19 2.75
C ASP A 86 6.81 8.97 2.64
N ASP A 87 7.90 9.14 1.89
CA ASP A 87 8.93 8.12 1.70
C ASP A 87 9.66 7.71 2.98
N PHE A 88 9.59 8.53 4.04
CA PHE A 88 10.22 8.29 5.33
C PHE A 88 9.22 7.74 6.37
N GLY A 89 7.98 7.44 5.96
CA GLY A 89 6.95 6.94 6.86
C GLY A 89 6.32 8.00 7.75
N LYS A 90 6.55 9.29 7.49
CA LYS A 90 5.84 10.37 8.17
C LYS A 90 4.40 10.41 7.68
N LEU A 91 3.44 10.43 8.62
CA LEU A 91 2.04 10.64 8.30
C LEU A 91 1.83 12.06 7.73
N LEU A 92 1.15 12.13 6.60
CA LEU A 92 0.81 13.38 5.91
C LEU A 92 -0.63 13.80 6.23
N SER A 93 -0.83 15.09 6.46
CA SER A 93 -2.14 15.71 6.47
C SER A 93 -2.72 15.76 5.04
N PRO A 94 -4.06 15.82 4.87
CA PRO A 94 -4.66 15.92 3.53
C PRO A 94 -4.17 17.13 2.71
N LYS A 95 -3.73 18.20 3.39
CA LYS A 95 -3.10 19.36 2.76
C LYS A 95 -1.72 18.99 2.21
N GLU A 96 -0.86 18.39 3.03
CA GLU A 96 0.47 17.95 2.59
C GLU A 96 0.37 16.93 1.44
N VAL A 97 -0.60 16.01 1.49
CA VAL A 97 -0.87 15.05 0.40
C VAL A 97 -1.15 15.77 -0.93
N LYS A 98 -1.96 16.84 -0.92
CA LYS A 98 -2.23 17.63 -2.14
C LYS A 98 -0.97 18.33 -2.66
N GLU A 99 -0.10 18.78 -1.76
CA GLU A 99 1.17 19.43 -2.08
C GLU A 99 2.21 18.44 -2.66
N THR A 100 2.08 17.13 -2.42
CA THR A 100 3.00 16.14 -3.01
C THR A 100 2.98 16.13 -4.54
N GLY A 101 1.83 16.50 -5.13
CA GLY A 101 1.62 16.62 -6.57
C GLY A 101 2.14 17.91 -7.19
N GLY A 102 2.22 18.97 -6.38
CA GLY A 102 2.66 20.29 -6.79
C GLY A 102 3.88 20.70 -6.00
N LYS A 103 5.08 20.43 -6.53
CA LYS A 103 6.13 21.42 -6.29
C LYS A 103 5.64 22.68 -7.01
N ASN A 104 5.49 23.78 -6.28
CA ASN A 104 5.29 25.09 -6.90
C ASN A 104 6.52 25.33 -7.79
N ASP A 105 6.43 24.95 -9.06
CA ASP A 105 7.45 25.24 -10.05
C ASP A 105 7.49 26.77 -10.15
N THR A 106 8.48 27.33 -9.47
CA THR A 106 8.70 28.77 -9.49
C THR A 106 9.48 29.05 -10.76
N ILE A 107 8.78 29.43 -11.83
CA ILE A 107 9.45 29.86 -13.05
C ILE A 107 9.89 31.31 -12.82
N VAL A 108 11.18 31.52 -12.62
CA VAL A 108 11.77 32.87 -12.64
C VAL A 108 11.80 33.32 -14.09
N THR A 109 10.90 34.22 -14.47
CA THR A 109 10.91 34.81 -15.82
C THR A 109 11.55 36.18 -15.77
N LYS A 110 12.56 36.42 -16.62
CA LYS A 110 13.11 37.76 -16.84
C LYS A 110 12.12 38.59 -17.66
N LYS A 111 11.70 39.75 -17.15
CA LYS A 111 10.90 40.70 -17.93
C LYS A 111 11.67 41.11 -19.19
N GLN A 112 11.06 40.92 -20.37
CA GLN A 112 11.63 41.32 -21.66
C GLN A 112 11.38 42.81 -22.00
N SER A 113 10.75 43.58 -21.10
CA SER A 113 10.47 45.01 -21.32
C SER A 113 10.67 45.83 -20.04
N PRO A 114 11.08 47.11 -20.15
CA PRO A 114 11.36 47.97 -18.99
C PRO A 114 10.14 48.18 -18.08
N PRO A 115 10.31 48.32 -16.75
CA PRO A 115 11.58 48.16 -16.03
C PRO A 115 12.00 46.69 -15.96
N PHE A 116 13.25 46.43 -16.36
CA PHE A 116 13.84 45.11 -16.30
C PHE A 116 13.97 44.67 -14.84
N GLY A 117 13.53 43.46 -14.55
CA GLY A 117 13.58 42.86 -13.22
C GLY A 117 13.05 41.43 -13.27
N ASP A 118 13.46 40.63 -12.29
CA ASP A 118 12.95 39.27 -12.15
C ASP A 118 11.47 39.34 -11.75
N SER A 119 10.60 38.68 -12.52
CA SER A 119 9.23 38.41 -12.11
C SER A 119 9.14 36.95 -11.68
N VAL A 120 8.88 36.74 -10.39
CA VAL A 120 8.59 35.43 -9.83
C VAL A 120 7.12 35.15 -10.08
N ILE A 121 6.82 34.30 -11.08
CA ILE A 121 5.45 33.80 -11.28
C ILE A 121 5.38 32.46 -10.54
N VAL A 122 4.62 32.44 -9.44
CA VAL A 122 4.29 31.19 -8.74
C VAL A 122 3.19 30.50 -9.53
N VAL A 123 3.55 29.50 -10.34
CA VAL A 123 2.57 28.66 -11.03
C VAL A 123 2.02 27.67 -10.02
N ASN A 124 0.79 27.89 -9.57
CA ASN A 124 0.09 27.00 -8.66
C ASN A 124 -0.43 25.78 -9.44
N ASN A 125 0.47 24.83 -9.73
CA ASN A 125 0.15 23.66 -10.53
C ASN A 125 -0.65 22.67 -9.68
N GLN A 126 -1.96 22.60 -9.92
CA GLN A 126 -2.80 21.56 -9.31
C GLN A 126 -2.31 20.18 -9.80
N LEU A 127 -2.39 19.16 -8.94
CA LEU A 127 -2.03 17.79 -9.32
C LEU A 127 -2.87 17.36 -10.52
N ASP A 128 -2.19 17.10 -11.64
CA ASP A 128 -2.81 16.58 -12.85
C ASP A 128 -2.87 15.05 -12.77
N ILE A 129 -4.08 14.51 -12.73
CA ILE A 129 -4.38 13.07 -12.69
C ILE A 129 -3.72 12.33 -13.86
N GLN A 130 -3.59 12.99 -15.03
CA GLN A 130 -3.00 12.42 -16.23
C GLN A 130 -1.48 12.21 -16.13
N LYS A 131 -0.84 12.82 -15.12
CA LYS A 131 0.59 12.71 -14.84
C LYS A 131 0.92 11.61 -13.82
N ILE A 132 -0.03 10.72 -13.53
CA ILE A 132 0.19 9.52 -12.73
C ILE A 132 0.33 8.34 -13.70
N TYR A 133 1.55 7.81 -13.80
CA TYR A 133 1.93 6.84 -14.83
C TYR A 133 2.09 5.44 -14.30
N LYS A 134 2.46 5.31 -13.02
CA LYS A 134 2.79 4.03 -12.39
C LYS A 134 2.20 3.93 -10.99
N LEU A 135 2.18 2.71 -10.48
CA LEU A 135 2.03 2.40 -9.06
C LEU A 135 3.28 1.66 -8.58
N SER A 136 3.75 1.98 -7.38
CA SER A 136 4.72 1.15 -6.66
C SER A 136 3.96 0.32 -5.65
N PHE A 137 4.22 -0.98 -5.59
CA PHE A 137 3.59 -1.90 -4.65
C PHE A 137 4.63 -2.47 -3.70
N ILE A 138 4.22 -2.67 -2.45
CA ILE A 138 4.90 -3.52 -1.49
C ILE A 138 3.98 -4.70 -1.23
N GLU A 139 4.46 -5.91 -1.46
CA GLU A 139 3.65 -7.13 -1.39
C GLU A 139 4.34 -8.25 -0.62
N GLU A 140 3.54 -9.17 -0.09
CA GLU A 140 3.93 -10.47 0.41
C GLU A 140 3.46 -11.54 -0.59
N TRP A 141 4.33 -12.47 -0.95
CA TRP A 141 4.01 -13.53 -1.91
C TRP A 141 4.08 -14.89 -1.25
N SER A 142 3.08 -15.72 -1.51
CA SER A 142 3.08 -17.14 -1.17
C SER A 142 2.78 -17.98 -2.41
N MET A 143 3.21 -19.23 -2.41
CA MET A 143 3.00 -20.15 -3.52
C MET A 143 2.70 -21.54 -2.99
N ASP A 144 1.70 -22.20 -3.59
CA ASP A 144 1.50 -23.64 -3.43
C ASP A 144 2.52 -24.38 -4.32
N PRO A 145 3.48 -25.15 -3.75
CA PRO A 145 4.51 -25.82 -4.53
C PRO A 145 3.97 -26.97 -5.40
N SER A 146 2.78 -27.50 -5.09
CA SER A 146 2.17 -28.59 -5.85
C SER A 146 1.45 -28.10 -7.11
N THR A 147 0.92 -26.87 -7.08
CA THR A 147 0.15 -26.29 -8.19
C THR A 147 0.83 -25.10 -8.87
N LEU A 148 1.93 -24.59 -8.28
CA LEU A 148 2.63 -23.36 -8.68
C LEU A 148 1.72 -22.11 -8.71
N LYS A 149 0.58 -22.15 -8.01
CA LYS A 149 -0.31 -21.00 -7.88
C LYS A 149 0.26 -20.01 -6.88
N PHE A 150 0.41 -18.76 -7.31
CA PHE A 150 0.83 -17.64 -6.47
C PHE A 150 -0.36 -16.91 -5.87
N GLU A 151 -0.21 -16.50 -4.62
CA GLU A 151 -1.05 -15.52 -3.96
C GLU A 151 -0.19 -14.32 -3.58
N LYS A 152 -0.67 -13.12 -3.92
CA LYS A 152 0.01 -11.86 -3.65
C LYS A 152 -0.87 -11.02 -2.74
N ARG A 153 -0.36 -10.65 -1.57
CA ARG A 153 -1.03 -9.78 -0.62
C ARG A 153 -0.38 -8.40 -0.66
N ILE A 154 -1.15 -7.38 -1.05
CA ILE A 154 -0.67 -5.99 -1.08
C ILE A 154 -0.57 -5.48 0.36
N LEU A 155 0.63 -5.12 0.77
CA LEU A 155 0.94 -4.53 2.09
C LEU A 155 0.83 -3.00 2.04
N GLY A 156 1.16 -2.42 0.89
CA GLY A 156 1.00 -1.00 0.61
C GLY A 156 1.26 -0.67 -0.84
N PHE A 157 0.91 0.55 -1.23
CA PHE A 157 1.17 1.06 -2.58
C PHE A 157 1.36 2.57 -2.60
N ALA A 158 1.93 3.08 -3.69
CA ALA A 158 2.09 4.50 -3.94
C ALA A 158 1.77 4.85 -5.40
N PRO A 159 1.00 5.90 -5.69
CA PRO A 159 0.89 6.49 -7.02
C PRO A 159 2.16 7.25 -7.38
N LEU A 160 2.67 7.05 -8.60
CA LEU A 160 3.93 7.63 -9.06
C LEU A 160 3.72 8.64 -10.18
N THR A 161 4.42 9.76 -10.06
CA THR A 161 4.49 10.81 -11.08
C THR A 161 5.93 10.98 -11.57
N GLU A 162 6.10 11.59 -12.74
CA GLU A 162 7.42 11.87 -13.30
C GLU A 162 8.17 12.89 -12.44
N LYS A 163 9.46 12.64 -12.25
CA LYS A 163 10.41 13.61 -11.74
C LYS A 163 11.08 14.29 -12.92
N ARG A 164 10.83 15.59 -13.08
CA ARG A 164 11.46 16.42 -14.12
C ARG A 164 12.57 17.27 -13.53
N GLU A 165 13.58 17.52 -14.35
CA GLU A 165 14.60 18.54 -14.12
C GLU A 165 14.10 19.94 -14.47
N GLU A 166 14.84 20.98 -14.07
CA GLU A 166 14.56 22.37 -14.43
C GLU A 166 14.56 22.60 -15.96
N ASN A 167 15.36 21.82 -16.70
CA ASN A 167 15.40 21.87 -18.15
C ASN A 167 14.23 21.12 -18.84
N GLY A 168 13.35 20.47 -18.07
CA GLY A 168 12.19 19.72 -18.57
C GLY A 168 12.41 18.21 -18.75
N ASP A 169 13.66 17.73 -18.64
CA ASP A 169 14.01 16.33 -18.86
C ASP A 169 13.46 15.40 -17.77
N ILE A 170 13.02 14.21 -18.16
CA ILE A 170 12.49 13.20 -17.24
C ILE A 170 13.67 12.42 -16.63
N ARG A 171 13.85 12.54 -15.31
CA ARG A 171 14.86 11.80 -14.53
C ARG A 171 14.38 10.46 -13.98
N GLY A 172 13.08 10.20 -14.03
CA GLY A 172 12.48 8.99 -13.51
C GLY A 172 11.11 9.26 -12.88
N PHE A 173 10.73 8.41 -11.93
CA PHE A 173 9.46 8.51 -11.23
C PHE A 173 9.69 8.72 -9.74
N ARG A 174 8.74 9.38 -9.08
CA ARG A 174 8.69 9.51 -7.63
C ARG A 174 7.28 9.19 -7.13
N PRO A 175 7.15 8.59 -5.94
CA PRO A 175 5.86 8.46 -5.30
C PRO A 175 5.30 9.84 -4.93
N LEU A 176 3.98 9.98 -5.01
CA LEU A 176 3.26 11.10 -4.42
C LEU A 176 3.16 10.89 -2.91
N PHE A 177 2.63 9.74 -2.51
CA PHE A 177 2.47 9.31 -1.13
C PHE A 177 2.31 7.79 -1.08
N TRP A 178 2.58 7.20 0.08
CA TRP A 178 2.35 5.79 0.37
C TRP A 178 1.06 5.58 1.14
N VAL A 179 0.34 4.50 0.83
CA VAL A 179 -0.80 3.98 1.57
C VAL A 179 -0.44 2.57 2.02
N TYR A 180 -0.70 2.25 3.28
CA TYR A 180 -0.43 0.93 3.86
C TYR A 180 -1.73 0.29 4.35
N PHE A 181 -1.82 -1.04 4.19
CA PHE A 181 -2.96 -1.86 4.62
C PHE A 181 -2.62 -2.80 5.77
N ASP A 182 -1.33 -2.93 6.08
CA ASP A 182 -0.81 -3.76 7.14
C ASP A 182 -0.22 -2.86 8.24
N ASP A 183 -0.65 -3.06 9.48
CA ASP A 183 -0.29 -2.23 10.64
C ASP A 183 1.22 -2.26 10.96
N LYS A 184 1.96 -3.21 10.39
CA LYS A 184 3.43 -3.25 10.48
C LYS A 184 4.08 -2.10 9.72
N TYR A 185 3.38 -1.46 8.79
CA TYR A 185 3.92 -0.41 7.91
C TYR A 185 3.32 0.98 8.19
N PRO A 186 4.06 2.09 7.91
CA PRO A 186 5.47 2.10 7.51
C PRO A 186 6.35 1.51 8.62
N LEU A 187 7.45 0.86 8.23
CA LEU A 187 8.39 0.33 9.21
C LEU A 187 8.93 1.51 10.03
N LYS A 188 8.82 1.42 11.35
CA LYS A 188 9.37 2.40 12.28
C LYS A 188 10.86 2.22 12.46
#